data_AF-A0A4P5X430-F1
#
_entry.id   AF-A0A4P5X430-F1
#
_cell.length_a   1.000
_cell.length_b   1.000
_cell.length_c   1.000
_cell.angle_alpha   90.00
_cell.angle_beta   90.00
_cell.angle_gamma   90.00
#
_symmetry.space_group_name_H-M   'P 1'
#
loop_
_entity.id
_entity.type
_entity.pdbx_description
1 polymer ?
#
loop_
_entity_poly.entity_id
_entity_poly.type
_entity_poly.pdbx_seq_one_letter_code
_entity_poly.pdbx_strand_id
1 'polypeptide(L)'
;MLKNGETKVGLFQGMFPKNMLTFNPGWDSKAATLPEFTDVRDIQKTLKSRGLTPEPAADESTTGPAYFMLVDPDGNPILVDQHVPSPKK
;
A
#
# COMPACT_ATOMS: atom_id res chain seq x y z
N MET A 1 -16.50 -11.62 -0.87
CA MET A 1 -15.22 -11.11 -1.43
C MET A 1 -15.13 -11.57 -2.87
N LEU A 2 -15.01 -10.65 -3.82
CA LEU A 2 -14.84 -10.98 -5.24
C LEU A 2 -13.34 -11.15 -5.51
N LYS A 3 -12.94 -12.21 -6.22
CA LYS A 3 -11.53 -12.51 -6.52
C LYS A 3 -11.36 -12.91 -7.98
N ASN A 4 -10.35 -12.36 -8.64
CA ASN A 4 -9.92 -12.75 -9.98
C ASN A 4 -8.39 -12.90 -9.99
N GLY A 5 -7.91 -14.15 -10.12
CA GLY A 5 -6.48 -14.43 -9.96
C GLY A 5 -5.95 -13.98 -8.60
N GLU A 6 -4.94 -13.11 -8.59
CA GLU A 6 -4.36 -12.55 -7.37
C GLU A 6 -5.07 -11.27 -6.88
N THR A 7 -5.91 -10.68 -7.73
CA THR A 7 -6.64 -9.45 -7.43
C THR A 7 -7.91 -9.73 -6.63
N LYS A 8 -8.14 -8.91 -5.60
CA LYS A 8 -9.34 -8.96 -4.75
C LYS A 8 -10.10 -7.64 -4.87
N VAL A 9 -11.42 -7.73 -4.91
CA VAL A 9 -12.33 -6.60 -4.75
C VAL A 9 -13.13 -6.80 -3.46
N GLY A 10 -12.86 -5.92 -2.50
CA GLY A 10 -13.63 -5.80 -1.27
C GLY A 10 -14.83 -4.89 -1.48
N LEU A 11 -16.00 -5.27 -0.94
CA LEU A 11 -17.19 -4.43 -0.91
C LEU A 11 -17.43 -4.04 0.55
N PHE A 12 -17.32 -2.75 0.85
CA PHE A 12 -17.43 -2.21 2.21
C PHE A 12 -18.47 -1.10 2.25
N GLN A 13 -19.75 -1.47 2.36
CA GLN A 13 -20.85 -0.51 2.38
C GLN A 13 -20.79 0.39 3.62
N GLY A 14 -20.81 1.70 3.41
CA GLY A 14 -20.86 2.71 4.48
C GLY A 14 -19.56 2.91 5.28
N MET A 15 -18.49 2.19 4.92
CA MET A 15 -17.23 2.22 5.67
C MET A 15 -16.20 3.21 5.08
N PHE A 16 -16.23 3.40 3.74
CA PHE A 16 -15.36 4.35 3.05
C PHE A 16 -16.20 5.29 2.16
N PRO A 17 -15.87 6.59 2.10
CA PRO A 17 -16.63 7.57 1.33
C PRO A 17 -16.37 7.50 -0.19
N LYS A 18 -15.27 6.86 -0.61
CA LYS A 18 -14.84 6.73 -2.01
C LYS A 18 -14.23 5.35 -2.28
N ASN A 19 -14.16 4.99 -3.55
CA ASN A 19 -13.40 3.81 -4.00
C ASN A 19 -11.92 4.00 -3.68
N MET A 20 -11.24 2.93 -3.28
CA MET A 20 -9.82 2.96 -2.94
C MET A 20 -9.11 1.75 -3.53
N LEU A 21 -7.91 1.98 -4.07
CA LEU A 21 -6.99 0.91 -4.41
C LEU A 21 -6.06 0.65 -3.23
N THR A 22 -5.80 -0.62 -2.94
CA THR A 22 -4.87 -1.03 -1.88
C THR A 22 -3.80 -1.95 -2.44
N PHE A 23 -2.55 -1.62 -2.18
CA PHE A 23 -1.38 -2.44 -2.49
C PHE A 23 -0.72 -2.89 -1.19
N ASN A 24 -0.43 -4.18 -1.05
CA ASN A 24 0.09 -4.76 0.18
C ASN A 24 1.49 -5.34 -0.05
N PRO A 25 2.54 -4.51 -0.19
CA PRO A 25 3.90 -5.02 -0.40
C PRO A 25 4.29 -5.97 0.72
N GLY A 26 5.00 -7.03 0.36
CA GLY A 26 5.40 -8.09 1.28
C GLY A 26 4.37 -9.19 1.48
N TRP A 27 3.15 -9.08 0.96
CA TRP A 27 2.15 -10.16 0.99
C TRP A 27 1.75 -10.65 -0.39
N ASP A 28 1.51 -11.96 -0.48
CA ASP A 28 0.84 -12.58 -1.61
C ASP A 28 -0.69 -12.45 -1.52
N SER A 29 -1.41 -13.02 -2.49
CA SER A 29 -2.88 -13.00 -2.51
C SER A 29 -3.54 -13.77 -1.36
N LYS A 30 -2.78 -14.48 -0.52
CA LYS A 30 -3.24 -15.23 0.67
C LYS A 30 -2.74 -14.59 1.98
N ALA A 31 -2.15 -13.39 1.93
CA ALA A 31 -1.53 -12.73 3.08
C ALA A 31 -0.35 -13.52 3.68
N ALA A 32 0.29 -14.36 2.86
CA ALA A 32 1.56 -14.98 3.23
C ALA A 32 2.71 -14.01 2.91
N THR A 33 3.74 -14.00 3.76
CA THR A 33 4.90 -13.12 3.55
C THR A 33 5.72 -13.59 2.37
N LEU A 34 5.98 -12.68 1.42
CA LEU A 34 6.84 -12.92 0.28
C LEU A 34 8.31 -12.98 0.73
N PRO A 35 9.14 -13.83 0.11
CA PRO A 35 10.57 -13.90 0.44
C PRO A 35 11.31 -12.61 0.07
N GLU A 36 10.86 -11.93 -0.99
CA GLU A 36 11.42 -10.68 -1.50
C GLU A 36 10.29 -9.72 -1.89
N PHE A 37 10.46 -8.45 -1.55
CA PHE A 37 9.55 -7.37 -1.91
C PHE A 37 10.25 -6.01 -1.73
N THR A 38 9.72 -4.97 -2.36
CA THR A 38 10.19 -3.59 -2.14
C THR A 38 9.57 -3.01 -0.88
N ASP A 39 10.39 -2.45 0.01
CA ASP A 39 9.88 -1.78 1.21
C ASP A 39 9.00 -0.58 0.85
N VAL A 40 7.90 -0.40 1.57
CA VAL A 40 6.95 0.71 1.40
C VAL A 40 7.64 2.10 1.46
N ARG A 41 8.72 2.25 2.23
CA ARG A 41 9.51 3.49 2.30
C ARG A 41 10.33 3.74 1.04
N ASP A 42 10.82 2.69 0.40
CA ASP A 42 11.55 2.81 -0.87
C ASP A 42 10.59 3.11 -2.03
N ILE A 43 9.39 2.51 -2.00
CA ILE A 43 8.28 2.88 -2.91
C ILE A 43 7.92 4.36 -2.72
N GLN A 44 7.68 4.78 -1.46
CA GLN A 44 7.38 6.17 -1.11
C GLN A 44 8.45 7.15 -1.64
N LYS A 45 9.74 6.89 -1.39
CA LYS A 45 10.84 7.74 -1.85
C LYS A 45 10.86 7.90 -3.37
N THR A 46 10.57 6.81 -4.09
CA THR A 46 10.47 6.81 -5.56
C THR A 46 9.31 7.67 -6.05
N LEU A 47 8.18 7.70 -5.34
CA LEU A 47 7.03 8.52 -5.69
C LEU A 47 7.27 10.00 -5.36
N LYS A 48 7.87 10.29 -4.19
CA LYS A 48 8.29 11.65 -3.81
C LYS A 48 9.25 12.26 -4.83
N SER A 49 10.23 11.50 -5.32
CA SER A 49 11.18 11.98 -6.35
C SER A 49 10.53 12.26 -7.71
N ARG A 50 9.32 11.75 -7.95
CA ARG A 50 8.49 12.02 -9.14
C ARG A 50 7.46 13.14 -8.92
N GLY A 51 7.53 13.86 -7.80
CA GLY A 51 6.66 15.00 -7.51
C GLY A 51 5.30 14.62 -6.92
N LEU A 52 5.13 13.38 -6.45
CA LEU A 52 3.92 12.97 -5.73
C LEU A 52 4.07 13.22 -4.23
N THR A 53 2.99 13.63 -3.57
CA THR A 53 2.98 13.97 -2.14
C THR A 53 2.15 12.96 -1.35
N PRO A 54 2.78 11.99 -0.66
CA PRO A 54 2.05 11.05 0.19
C PRO A 54 1.48 11.73 1.43
N GLU A 55 0.22 11.44 1.73
CA GLU A 55 -0.49 11.97 2.90
C GLU A 55 -1.51 10.94 3.45
N PRO A 56 -1.25 10.33 4.61
CA PRO A 56 -0.02 10.44 5.41
C PRO A 56 1.15 9.75 4.71
N ALA A 57 2.36 10.10 5.13
CA ALA A 57 3.60 9.46 4.69
C ALA A 57 4.08 8.42 5.71
N ALA A 58 4.68 7.34 5.23
CA ALA A 58 5.38 6.36 6.05
C ALA A 58 6.61 7.01 6.69
N ASP A 59 6.84 6.74 7.98
CA ASP A 59 8.04 7.18 8.70
C ASP A 59 9.27 6.39 8.22
N GLU A 60 10.16 7.09 7.53
CA GLU A 60 11.36 6.53 6.90
C GLU A 60 12.43 6.09 7.91
N SER A 61 12.29 6.45 9.20
CA SER A 61 13.21 6.05 10.28
C SER A 61 12.84 4.71 10.95
N THR A 62 11.65 4.18 10.66
CA THR A 62 11.14 2.95 11.28
C THR A 62 11.38 1.73 10.38
N THR A 63 11.31 0.52 10.96
CA THR A 63 11.49 -0.75 10.23
C THR A 63 10.33 -1.72 10.41
N GLY A 64 9.32 -1.35 11.20
CA GLY A 64 8.09 -2.12 11.37
C GLY A 64 7.10 -1.94 10.21
N PRO A 65 5.90 -2.53 10.33
CA PRO A 65 4.78 -2.25 9.45
C PRO A 65 4.55 -0.76 9.27
N ALA A 66 4.22 -0.33 8.06
CA ALA A 66 4.00 1.07 7.73
C ALA A 66 3.16 1.20 6.46
N TYR A 67 2.58 2.38 6.28
CA TYR A 67 1.75 2.68 5.12
C TYR A 67 1.94 4.14 4.68
N PHE A 68 1.53 4.43 3.47
CA PHE A 68 1.27 5.80 3.02
C PHE A 68 0.03 5.82 2.14
N MET A 69 -0.55 7.00 1.96
CA MET A 69 -1.65 7.20 1.01
C MET A 69 -1.29 8.25 -0.05
N LEU A 70 -1.89 8.10 -1.22
CA LEU A 70 -1.95 9.11 -2.28
C LEU A 70 -3.40 9.33 -2.67
N VAL A 71 -3.64 10.44 -3.36
CA VAL A 71 -4.93 10.73 -4.01
C VAL A 71 -4.65 10.88 -5.50
N ASP A 72 -5.36 10.11 -6.32
CA ASP A 72 -5.25 10.23 -7.77
C ASP A 72 -5.94 11.52 -8.29
N PRO A 73 -5.75 11.89 -9.57
CA PRO A 73 -6.39 13.09 -10.13
C PRO A 73 -7.93 13.09 -10.12
N ASP A 74 -8.56 11.91 -10.03
CA ASP A 74 -10.02 11.75 -9.93
C ASP A 74 -10.50 11.81 -8.47
N GLY A 75 -9.57 11.93 -7.52
CA GLY A 75 -9.84 12.04 -6.10
C GLY A 75 -10.06 10.69 -5.41
N ASN A 76 -9.67 9.56 -6.01
CA ASN A 76 -9.70 8.25 -5.38
C ASN A 76 -8.44 8.05 -4.51
N PRO A 77 -8.59 7.60 -3.26
CA PRO A 77 -7.44 7.21 -2.45
C PRO A 77 -6.72 5.99 -3.03
N ILE A 78 -5.41 6.00 -2.92
CA ILE A 78 -4.53 4.85 -3.14
C ILE A 78 -3.77 4.61 -1.84
N LEU A 79 -4.00 3.47 -1.21
CA LEU A 79 -3.32 3.03 0.00
C LEU A 79 -2.23 2.02 -0.36
N VAL A 80 -1.02 2.25 0.11
CA VAL A 80 0.05 1.24 0.09
C VAL A 80 0.35 0.87 1.54
N ASP A 81 -0.03 -0.35 1.93
CA ASP A 81 -0.05 -0.81 3.33
C ASP A 81 0.83 -2.05 3.51
N GLN A 82 2.00 -1.87 4.11
CA GLN A 82 2.92 -2.96 4.42
C GLN A 82 2.65 -3.49 5.82
N HIS A 83 2.09 -4.70 5.90
CA HIS A 83 1.76 -5.35 7.17
C HIS A 83 2.95 -6.06 7.84
N VAL A 84 4.11 -6.11 7.20
CA VAL A 84 5.31 -6.81 7.66
C VAL A 84 6.47 -5.86 7.91
N PRO A 85 7.47 -6.23 8.74
CA PRO A 85 8.70 -5.46 8.89
C PRO A 85 9.45 -5.31 7.56
N SER A 86 10.37 -4.36 7.50
CA SER A 86 11.23 -4.15 6.34
C SER A 86 11.93 -5.44 5.89
N PRO A 87 12.03 -5.69 4.57
CA PRO A 87 12.67 -6.88 4.04
C PRO A 87 14.15 -6.88 4.45
N LYS A 88 14.70 -8.06 4.72
CA LYS A 88 16.13 -8.22 4.92
C LYS A 88 16.83 -8.04 3.58
N LYS A 89 17.74 -7.06 3.49
CA LYS A 89 18.59 -6.83 2.33
C LYS A 89 19.73 -7.84 2.28
#